data_AF-A0A9W9HK42-F1
#
_entry.id   AF-A0A9W9HK42-F1
#
_cell.length_a   1.000
_cell.length_b   1.000
_cell.length_c   1.000
_cell.angle_alpha   90.00
_cell.angle_beta   90.00
_cell.angle_gamma   90.00
#
_symmetry.space_group_name_H-M   'P 1'
#
loop_
_entity.id
_entity.type
_entity.pdbx_description
1 polymer ?
#
loop_
_entity_poly.entity_id
_entity_poly.type
_entity_poly.pdbx_seq_one_letter_code
_entity_poly.pdbx_strand_id
1 'polypeptide(L)'
;MRSATRFINVQLIADQLAANGYFVVMPDLFHGDPAPLNPPEDWDLMAWLKGPLGHLLERVEPVVKAVFGEMKSALGCERVGAIGHCFGAGGADAAYLAHPSFVEADELAAIKGSLSIAAAENDSIFPAPKRHESEEILAQTGQPYQINLFSGVEHGFAVRADLSKPIIRFAKEASFTQAVAWFNQHL
;
A
#
# COMPACT_ATOMS: atom_id res chain seq x y z
N MET A 1 0.49 -29.92 16.59
CA MET A 1 0.08 -29.09 15.43
C MET A 1 0.90 -27.81 15.49
N ARG A 2 1.76 -27.56 14.51
CA ARG A 2 2.52 -26.30 14.44
C ARG A 2 1.52 -25.20 14.07
N SER A 3 1.34 -24.23 14.96
CA SER A 3 0.54 -23.03 14.71
C SER A 3 0.99 -22.44 13.37
N ALA A 4 0.07 -22.26 12.42
CA ALA A 4 0.33 -21.40 11.28
C ALA A 4 0.72 -20.02 11.83
N THR A 5 1.97 -19.61 11.63
CA THR A 5 2.46 -18.32 12.12
C THR A 5 1.69 -17.23 11.39
N ARG A 6 0.78 -16.54 12.09
CA ARG A 6 0.03 -15.40 11.55
C ARG A 6 1.02 -14.31 11.15
N PHE A 7 0.95 -13.85 9.90
CA PHE A 7 1.75 -12.72 9.44
C PHE A 7 1.17 -11.42 10.00
N ILE A 8 1.83 -10.84 11.01
CA ILE A 8 1.33 -9.67 11.72
C ILE A 8 1.91 -8.35 11.21
N ASN A 9 2.72 -8.35 10.14
CA ASN A 9 3.49 -7.16 9.77
C ASN A 9 2.60 -5.96 9.40
N VAL A 10 1.44 -6.18 8.79
CA VAL A 10 0.47 -5.09 8.52
C VAL A 10 -0.16 -4.57 9.81
N GLN A 11 -0.37 -5.44 10.81
CA GLN A 11 -0.83 -5.03 12.14
C GLN A 11 0.23 -4.19 12.85
N LEU A 12 1.50 -4.58 12.76
CA LEU A 12 2.60 -3.79 13.31
C LEU A 12 2.72 -2.42 12.64
N ILE A 13 2.49 -2.32 11.33
CA ILE A 13 2.46 -1.02 10.63
C ILE A 13 1.28 -0.18 11.13
N ALA A 14 0.11 -0.79 11.32
CA ALA A 14 -1.06 -0.10 11.89
C ALA A 14 -0.77 0.40 13.33
N ASP A 15 -0.15 -0.42 14.17
CA ASP A 15 0.26 -0.05 15.52
C ASP A 15 1.30 1.09 15.49
N GLN A 16 2.24 1.06 14.54
CA GLN A 16 3.23 2.12 14.38
C GLN A 16 2.59 3.43 13.92
N LEU A 17 1.60 3.40 13.03
CA LEU A 17 0.83 4.60 12.66
C LEU A 17 0.05 5.13 13.86
N ALA A 18 -0.60 4.25 14.63
CA ALA A 18 -1.29 4.64 15.86
C ALA A 18 -0.35 5.29 16.89
N ALA A 19 0.87 4.74 17.04
CA ALA A 19 1.91 5.33 17.88
C ALA A 19 2.41 6.70 17.39
N ASN A 20 2.17 7.05 16.11
CA ASN A 20 2.44 8.37 15.54
C ASN A 20 1.20 9.30 15.58
N GLY A 21 0.17 8.95 16.34
CA GLY A 21 -0.99 9.82 16.61
C GLY A 21 -2.16 9.67 15.65
N TYR A 22 -2.13 8.69 14.75
CA TYR A 22 -3.24 8.44 13.83
C TYR A 22 -4.32 7.54 14.44
N PHE A 23 -5.59 7.83 14.15
CA PHE A 23 -6.65 6.84 14.30
C PHE A 23 -6.60 5.89 13.11
N VAL A 24 -6.36 4.60 13.37
CA VAL A 24 -6.09 3.61 12.31
C VAL A 24 -7.20 2.57 12.24
N VAL A 25 -7.75 2.38 11.05
CA VAL A 25 -8.66 1.28 10.72
C VAL A 25 -7.98 0.36 9.71
N MET A 26 -7.97 -0.94 10.01
CA MET A 26 -7.41 -1.97 9.13
C MET A 26 -8.55 -2.92 8.73
N PRO A 27 -9.27 -2.65 7.63
CA PRO A 27 -10.37 -3.50 7.19
C PRO A 27 -9.88 -4.82 6.60
N ASP A 28 -10.72 -5.85 6.70
CA ASP A 28 -10.51 -7.09 5.97
C ASP A 28 -11.01 -6.94 4.52
N LEU A 29 -10.09 -6.56 3.63
CA LEU A 29 -10.38 -6.36 2.21
C LEU A 29 -10.67 -7.68 1.46
N PHE A 30 -10.30 -8.82 2.03
CA PHE A 30 -10.33 -10.13 1.36
C PHE A 30 -11.37 -11.07 1.96
N HIS A 31 -12.23 -10.59 2.85
CA HIS A 31 -13.35 -11.34 3.42
C HIS A 31 -12.94 -12.69 4.02
N GLY A 32 -11.83 -12.71 4.74
CA GLY A 32 -11.29 -13.91 5.38
C GLY A 32 -10.46 -14.81 4.47
N ASP A 33 -10.16 -14.40 3.24
CA ASP A 33 -9.34 -15.15 2.27
C ASP A 33 -8.02 -14.43 1.94
N PRO A 34 -7.10 -14.24 2.91
CA PRO A 34 -5.85 -13.56 2.67
C PRO A 34 -4.89 -14.40 1.82
N ALA A 35 -4.08 -13.72 0.99
CA ALA A 35 -2.95 -14.37 0.33
C ALA A 35 -2.00 -15.01 1.36
N PRO A 36 -1.48 -16.23 1.09
CA PRO A 36 -0.56 -16.91 1.99
C PRO A 36 0.75 -16.12 2.14
N LEU A 37 1.30 -16.10 3.35
CA LEU A 37 2.59 -15.45 3.63
C LEU A 37 3.73 -16.10 2.84
N ASN A 38 3.80 -17.43 2.91
CA ASN A 38 4.76 -18.25 2.20
C ASN A 38 3.96 -19.07 1.18
N PRO A 39 3.62 -18.48 0.03
CA PRO A 39 2.91 -19.21 -1.02
C PRO A 39 3.72 -20.47 -1.39
N PRO A 40 3.08 -21.64 -1.54
CA PRO A 40 3.75 -22.78 -2.15
C PRO A 40 4.12 -22.46 -3.61
N GLU A 41 5.07 -23.22 -4.18
CA GLU A 41 5.61 -22.95 -5.53
C GLU A 41 4.53 -22.93 -6.63
N ASP A 42 3.44 -23.68 -6.44
CA ASP A 42 2.30 -23.79 -7.34
C ASP A 42 1.18 -22.78 -7.05
N TRP A 43 1.36 -21.86 -6.10
CA TRP A 43 0.36 -20.84 -5.80
C TRP A 43 0.30 -19.77 -6.88
N ASP A 44 -0.87 -19.65 -7.50
CA ASP A 44 -1.12 -18.69 -8.57
C ASP A 44 -1.79 -17.42 -8.01
N LEU A 45 -1.02 -16.34 -7.94
CA LEU A 45 -1.50 -15.01 -7.56
C LEU A 45 -2.67 -14.54 -8.44
N MET A 46 -2.61 -14.80 -9.75
CA MET A 46 -3.64 -14.37 -10.68
C MET A 46 -4.92 -15.20 -10.52
N ALA A 47 -4.80 -16.49 -10.21
CA ALA A 47 -5.93 -17.34 -9.88
C ALA A 47 -6.57 -16.93 -8.55
N TRP A 48 -5.79 -16.58 -7.52
CA TRP A 48 -6.33 -16.05 -6.27
C TRP A 48 -7.01 -14.68 -6.48
N LEU A 49 -6.41 -13.81 -7.30
CA LEU A 49 -6.96 -12.48 -7.57
C LEU A 49 -8.25 -12.53 -8.40
N LYS A 50 -8.32 -13.38 -9.43
CA LYS A 50 -9.44 -13.44 -10.40
C LYS A 50 -10.46 -14.53 -10.13
N GLY A 51 -10.03 -15.66 -9.58
CA GLY A 51 -10.89 -16.81 -9.29
C GLY A 51 -11.80 -16.53 -8.10
N PRO A 52 -12.98 -17.16 -8.00
CA PRO A 52 -13.86 -16.97 -6.85
C PRO A 52 -13.14 -17.38 -5.55
N LEU A 53 -13.10 -16.56 -4.50
CA LEU A 53 -13.94 -15.39 -4.24
C LEU A 53 -13.57 -14.12 -5.02
N GLY A 54 -12.33 -13.98 -5.45
CA GLY A 54 -11.83 -12.90 -6.30
C GLY A 54 -11.58 -11.63 -5.49
N HIS A 55 -10.46 -10.96 -5.73
CA HIS A 55 -9.97 -9.85 -4.91
C HIS A 55 -9.62 -8.62 -5.75
N LEU A 56 -10.25 -8.50 -6.91
CA LEU A 56 -10.14 -7.34 -7.80
C LEU A 56 -10.86 -6.11 -7.23
N LEU A 57 -10.58 -4.96 -7.85
CA LEU A 57 -11.06 -3.65 -7.43
C LEU A 57 -12.59 -3.62 -7.19
N GLU A 58 -13.38 -4.27 -8.05
CA GLU A 58 -14.84 -4.32 -7.94
C GLU A 58 -15.34 -4.89 -6.59
N ARG A 59 -14.56 -5.79 -5.96
CA ARG A 59 -14.88 -6.35 -4.65
C ARG A 59 -14.30 -5.55 -3.50
N VAL A 60 -13.09 -5.02 -3.67
CA VAL A 60 -12.34 -4.29 -2.63
C VAL A 60 -12.85 -2.87 -2.46
N GLU A 61 -13.18 -2.18 -3.56
CA GLU A 61 -13.56 -0.77 -3.57
C GLU A 61 -14.82 -0.47 -2.73
N PRO A 62 -15.91 -1.29 -2.75
CA PRO A 62 -17.05 -1.07 -1.87
C PRO A 62 -16.70 -1.12 -0.39
N VAL A 63 -15.77 -2.00 0.02
CA VAL A 63 -15.30 -2.10 1.41
C VAL A 63 -14.54 -0.84 1.78
N VAL A 64 -13.62 -0.38 0.92
CA VAL A 64 -12.86 0.86 1.15
C VAL A 64 -13.80 2.07 1.25
N LYS A 65 -14.77 2.20 0.33
CA LYS A 65 -15.77 3.29 0.35
C LYS A 65 -16.60 3.27 1.62
N ALA A 66 -17.06 2.09 2.07
CA ALA A 66 -17.82 1.95 3.31
C ALA A 66 -16.99 2.37 4.53
N VAL A 67 -15.73 1.94 4.60
CA VAL A 67 -14.81 2.30 5.69
C VAL A 67 -14.55 3.80 5.70
N PHE A 68 -14.27 4.44 4.56
CA PHE A 68 -14.09 5.89 4.49
C PHE A 68 -15.35 6.64 4.89
N GLY A 69 -16.53 6.16 4.48
CA GLY A 69 -17.81 6.71 4.91
C GLY A 69 -17.98 6.65 6.42
N GLU A 70 -17.74 5.49 7.03
CA GLU A 70 -17.83 5.28 8.48
C GLU A 70 -16.83 6.15 9.25
N MET A 71 -15.58 6.21 8.76
CA MET A 71 -14.53 7.07 9.33
C MET A 71 -14.96 8.54 9.34
N LYS A 72 -15.47 9.06 8.22
CA LYS A 72 -15.87 10.46 8.11
C LYS A 72 -17.15 10.80 8.88
N SER A 73 -18.08 9.86 8.97
CA SER A 73 -19.41 10.09 9.57
C SER A 73 -19.47 9.71 11.06
N ALA A 74 -19.45 8.42 11.37
CA ALA A 74 -19.65 7.91 12.72
C ALA A 74 -18.41 8.11 13.61
N LEU A 75 -17.22 8.04 13.03
CA LEU A 75 -15.96 8.13 13.78
C LEU A 75 -15.36 9.55 13.80
N GLY A 76 -15.96 10.48 13.05
CA GLY A 76 -15.63 11.91 13.10
C GLY A 76 -14.28 12.30 12.49
N CYS A 77 -13.69 11.48 11.61
CA CYS A 77 -12.47 11.83 10.90
C CYS A 77 -12.75 12.91 9.84
N GLU A 78 -12.15 14.10 9.97
CA GLU A 78 -12.31 15.16 8.97
C GLU A 78 -11.65 14.80 7.63
N ARG A 79 -10.50 14.12 7.70
CA ARG A 79 -9.70 13.67 6.55
C ARG A 79 -9.27 12.23 6.76
N VAL A 80 -9.17 11.49 5.66
CA VAL A 80 -8.81 10.07 5.68
C VAL A 80 -7.63 9.84 4.76
N GLY A 81 -6.58 9.24 5.33
CA GLY A 81 -5.44 8.74 4.57
C GLY A 81 -5.55 7.25 4.27
N ALA A 82 -4.90 6.82 3.20
CA ALA A 82 -4.77 5.40 2.87
C ALA A 82 -3.31 5.00 2.69
N ILE A 83 -2.94 3.88 3.31
CA ILE A 83 -1.65 3.24 3.14
C ILE A 83 -1.83 1.90 2.43
N GLY A 84 -1.10 1.74 1.33
CA GLY A 84 -1.05 0.53 0.51
C GLY A 84 0.31 -0.12 0.50
N HIS A 85 0.32 -1.45 0.50
CA HIS A 85 1.50 -2.25 0.26
C HIS A 85 1.16 -3.25 -0.83
N CYS A 86 1.81 -3.17 -1.99
CA CYS A 86 1.42 -3.90 -3.20
C CYS A 86 0.06 -3.41 -3.77
N PHE A 87 -1.06 -3.60 -3.07
CA PHE A 87 -2.39 -3.22 -3.56
C PHE A 87 -2.99 -2.01 -2.84
N GLY A 88 -3.66 -1.15 -3.61
CA GLY A 88 -4.61 -0.13 -3.14
C GLY A 88 -4.01 1.07 -2.42
N ALA A 89 -4.60 2.24 -2.57
CA ALA A 89 -4.60 3.41 -1.67
C ALA A 89 -5.51 4.53 -2.25
N GLY A 90 -6.37 4.17 -3.21
CA GLY A 90 -7.16 5.12 -3.98
C GLY A 90 -8.30 5.73 -3.17
N GLY A 91 -8.76 6.91 -3.59
CA GLY A 91 -9.92 7.58 -3.03
C GLY A 91 -9.71 8.29 -1.68
N ALA A 92 -8.50 8.29 -1.13
CA ALA A 92 -8.16 8.99 0.09
C ALA A 92 -7.77 10.46 -0.14
N ASP A 93 -7.83 11.27 0.92
CA ASP A 93 -7.39 12.67 0.92
C ASP A 93 -5.85 12.78 0.79
N ALA A 94 -5.14 11.79 1.34
CA ALA A 94 -3.71 11.54 1.11
C ALA A 94 -3.45 10.04 1.03
N ALA A 95 -2.69 9.61 0.02
CA ALA A 95 -2.36 8.22 -0.24
C ALA A 95 -0.86 8.00 -0.13
N TYR A 96 -0.47 6.84 0.41
CA TYR A 96 0.89 6.35 0.37
C TYR A 96 0.92 4.91 -0.12
N LEU A 97 1.82 4.60 -1.06
CA LEU A 97 2.01 3.29 -1.66
C LEU A 97 3.45 2.82 -1.49
N ALA A 98 3.66 1.66 -0.88
CA ALA A 98 4.96 0.99 -0.90
C ALA A 98 4.94 -0.16 -1.91
N HIS A 99 5.99 -0.23 -2.75
CA HIS A 99 6.20 -1.26 -3.78
C HIS A 99 4.88 -1.61 -4.51
N PRO A 100 4.26 -0.65 -5.21
CA PRO A 100 2.91 -0.81 -5.73
C PRO A 100 2.85 -1.88 -6.83
N SER A 101 1.67 -2.44 -7.03
CA SER A 101 1.34 -3.38 -8.10
C SER A 101 0.13 -2.87 -8.85
N PHE A 102 0.04 -3.23 -10.14
CA PHE A 102 -1.12 -2.90 -10.98
C PHE A 102 -1.44 -1.40 -11.00
N VAL A 103 -0.42 -0.53 -11.02
CA VAL A 103 -0.63 0.92 -11.19
C VAL A 103 -1.11 1.17 -12.62
N GLU A 104 -2.38 1.50 -12.79
CA GLU A 104 -2.92 1.82 -14.10
C GLU A 104 -2.88 3.34 -14.35
N ALA A 105 -2.57 3.72 -15.58
CA ALA A 105 -2.31 5.11 -15.95
C ALA A 105 -3.54 6.02 -15.75
N ASP A 106 -4.72 5.50 -16.04
CA ASP A 106 -6.00 6.20 -15.87
C ASP A 106 -6.36 6.40 -14.40
N GLU A 107 -6.15 5.40 -13.55
CA GLU A 107 -6.31 5.52 -12.10
C GLU A 107 -5.37 6.57 -11.53
N LEU A 108 -4.11 6.56 -11.97
CA LEU A 108 -3.09 7.51 -11.52
C LEU A 108 -3.40 8.93 -12.00
N ALA A 109 -3.91 9.10 -13.21
CA ALA A 109 -4.35 10.40 -13.72
C ALA A 109 -5.62 10.92 -13.01
N ALA A 110 -6.45 10.02 -12.48
CA ALA A 110 -7.72 10.35 -11.86
C ALA A 110 -7.64 10.69 -10.36
N ILE A 111 -6.45 10.62 -9.74
CA ILE A 111 -6.29 10.88 -8.31
C ILE A 111 -6.87 12.24 -7.89
N LYS A 112 -7.44 12.27 -6.69
CA LYS A 112 -8.06 13.48 -6.11
C LYS A 112 -7.31 14.02 -4.90
N GLY A 113 -6.57 13.16 -4.22
CA GLY A 113 -5.70 13.51 -3.11
C GLY A 113 -4.23 13.49 -3.50
N SER A 114 -3.40 13.84 -2.53
CA SER A 114 -1.94 13.74 -2.66
C SER A 114 -1.47 12.28 -2.67
N LEU A 115 -0.40 11.96 -3.39
CA LEU A 115 0.14 10.58 -3.47
C LEU A 115 1.65 10.51 -3.24
N SER A 116 2.08 9.65 -2.31
CA SER A 116 3.50 9.30 -2.12
C SER A 116 3.77 7.84 -2.45
N ILE A 117 4.83 7.57 -3.20
CA ILE A 117 5.23 6.22 -3.63
C ILE A 117 6.63 5.92 -3.10
N ALA A 118 6.80 4.78 -2.43
CA ALA A 118 8.09 4.19 -2.10
C ALA A 118 8.37 3.03 -3.05
N ALA A 119 9.16 3.30 -4.09
CA ALA A 119 9.49 2.35 -5.15
C ALA A 119 10.75 1.53 -4.82
N ALA A 120 10.72 0.26 -5.19
CA ALA A 120 11.89 -0.62 -5.17
C ALA A 120 12.65 -0.54 -6.51
N GLU A 121 13.99 -0.58 -6.45
CA GLU A 121 14.83 -0.58 -7.65
C GLU A 121 14.68 -1.87 -8.47
N ASN A 122 14.74 -3.02 -7.80
CA ASN A 122 14.69 -4.34 -8.42
C ASN A 122 13.27 -4.91 -8.36
N ASP A 123 12.32 -4.18 -8.95
CA ASP A 123 10.90 -4.53 -8.98
C ASP A 123 10.45 -4.84 -10.42
N SER A 124 10.06 -6.09 -10.68
CA SER A 124 9.53 -6.49 -11.99
C SER A 124 8.08 -6.07 -12.22
N ILE A 125 7.35 -5.71 -11.17
CA ILE A 125 5.95 -5.31 -11.21
C ILE A 125 5.83 -3.79 -11.38
N PHE A 126 6.69 -3.02 -10.70
CA PHE A 126 6.80 -1.57 -10.87
C PHE A 126 8.20 -1.16 -11.35
N PRO A 127 8.59 -1.57 -12.57
CA PRO A 127 9.93 -1.34 -13.10
C PRO A 127 10.14 0.13 -13.47
N ALA A 128 11.40 0.50 -13.75
CA ALA A 128 11.79 1.87 -14.07
C ALA A 128 10.92 2.55 -15.16
N PRO A 129 10.58 1.91 -16.30
CA PRO A 129 9.70 2.53 -17.30
C PRO A 129 8.33 2.92 -16.74
N LYS A 130 7.70 2.03 -15.96
CA LYS A 130 6.38 2.27 -15.35
C LYS A 130 6.45 3.32 -14.25
N ARG A 131 7.57 3.39 -13.51
CA ARG A 131 7.83 4.47 -12.55
C ARG A 131 7.96 5.82 -13.24
N HIS A 132 8.72 5.93 -14.33
CA HIS A 132 8.87 7.18 -15.07
C HIS A 132 7.55 7.63 -15.72
N GLU A 133 6.79 6.70 -16.31
CA GLU A 133 5.43 6.97 -16.79
C GLU A 133 4.54 7.52 -15.65
N SER A 134 4.65 6.93 -14.45
CA SER A 134 3.90 7.41 -13.28
C SER A 134 4.30 8.83 -12.88
N GLU A 135 5.59 9.18 -12.94
CA GLU A 135 6.07 10.54 -12.69
C GLU A 135 5.48 11.55 -13.70
N GLU A 136 5.48 11.19 -14.99
CA GLU A 136 4.92 12.02 -16.07
C GLU A 136 3.42 12.26 -15.92
N ILE A 137 2.66 11.22 -15.54
CA ILE A 137 1.22 11.31 -15.31
C ILE A 137 0.95 12.18 -14.08
N LEU A 138 1.61 11.91 -12.95
CA LEU A 138 1.39 12.62 -11.70
C LEU A 138 1.69 14.12 -11.83
N ALA A 139 2.72 14.48 -12.59
CA ALA A 139 3.05 15.87 -12.89
C ALA A 139 1.90 16.64 -13.59
N GLN A 140 0.99 15.94 -14.26
CA GLN A 140 -0.14 16.54 -14.97
C GLN A 140 -1.43 16.63 -14.14
N THR A 141 -1.49 15.95 -12.98
CA THR A 141 -2.70 15.90 -12.14
C THR A 141 -2.99 17.19 -11.39
N GLY A 142 -1.95 18.01 -11.16
CA GLY A 142 -2.00 19.17 -10.25
C GLY A 142 -2.04 18.80 -8.77
N GLN A 143 -2.01 17.51 -8.43
CA GLN A 143 -1.94 17.04 -7.04
C GLN A 143 -0.50 16.98 -6.55
N PRO A 144 -0.23 17.23 -5.26
CA PRO A 144 1.08 16.97 -4.68
C PRO A 144 1.42 15.49 -4.79
N TYR A 145 2.64 15.19 -5.26
CA TYR A 145 3.14 13.83 -5.29
C TYR A 145 4.60 13.75 -4.86
N GLN A 146 5.00 12.56 -4.41
CA GLN A 146 6.38 12.21 -4.08
C GLN A 146 6.66 10.79 -4.56
N ILE A 147 7.81 10.56 -5.18
CA ILE A 147 8.30 9.21 -5.45
C ILE A 147 9.73 9.11 -4.93
N ASN A 148 9.98 8.16 -4.03
CA ASN A 148 11.31 7.80 -3.58
C ASN A 148 11.69 6.44 -4.14
N LEU A 149 12.90 6.33 -4.69
CA LEU A 149 13.47 5.08 -5.13
C LEU A 149 14.46 4.54 -4.09
N PHE A 150 14.26 3.31 -3.64
CA PHE A 150 15.17 2.60 -2.74
C PHE A 150 16.01 1.60 -3.54
N SER A 151 17.34 1.75 -3.48
CA SER A 151 18.28 0.87 -4.17
C SER A 151 18.47 -0.46 -3.46
N GLY A 152 18.79 -1.50 -4.23
CA GLY A 152 19.13 -2.83 -3.71
C GLY A 152 17.98 -3.58 -3.03
N VAL A 153 16.74 -3.11 -3.19
CA VAL A 153 15.54 -3.78 -2.65
C VAL A 153 14.60 -4.21 -3.77
N GLU A 154 13.80 -5.22 -3.44
CA GLU A 154 12.87 -5.87 -4.34
C GLU A 154 11.42 -5.59 -3.93
N HIS A 155 10.48 -6.08 -4.73
CA HIS A 155 9.06 -6.03 -4.41
C HIS A 155 8.77 -6.59 -3.00
N GLY A 156 7.94 -5.88 -2.23
CA GLY A 156 7.59 -6.29 -0.86
C GLY A 156 8.56 -5.84 0.22
N PHE A 157 9.62 -5.08 -0.08
CA PHE A 157 10.64 -4.68 0.91
C PHE A 157 10.09 -3.98 2.16
N ALA A 158 8.98 -3.24 2.05
CA ALA A 158 8.42 -2.51 3.20
C ALA A 158 7.70 -3.43 4.20
N VAL A 159 7.30 -4.64 3.79
CA VAL A 159 6.53 -5.59 4.63
C VAL A 159 7.26 -6.90 4.85
N ARG A 160 8.01 -7.41 3.88
CA ARG A 160 8.65 -8.74 3.89
C ARG A 160 10.18 -8.67 4.03
N ALA A 161 10.72 -7.56 4.53
CA ALA A 161 12.15 -7.34 4.68
C ALA A 161 12.86 -8.42 5.50
N ASP A 162 13.99 -8.91 4.99
CA ASP A 162 15.01 -9.56 5.81
C ASP A 162 15.80 -8.50 6.57
N LEU A 163 15.47 -8.33 7.85
CA LEU A 163 16.06 -7.31 8.73
C LEU A 163 17.54 -7.59 9.08
N SER A 164 18.06 -8.78 8.76
CA SER A 164 19.49 -9.07 8.94
C SER A 164 20.36 -8.34 7.90
N LYS A 165 19.77 -7.91 6.77
CA LYS A 165 20.44 -7.17 5.71
C LYS A 165 20.30 -5.66 5.97
N PRO A 166 21.39 -4.93 6.24
CA PRO A 166 21.31 -3.51 6.63
C PRO A 166 20.60 -2.62 5.60
N ILE A 167 20.83 -2.85 4.30
CA ILE A 167 20.21 -2.06 3.22
C ILE A 167 18.69 -2.25 3.17
N ILE A 168 18.21 -3.47 3.34
CA ILE A 168 16.77 -3.78 3.31
C ILE A 168 16.10 -3.23 4.58
N ARG A 169 16.76 -3.37 5.73
CA ARG A 169 16.29 -2.78 6.99
C ARG A 169 16.15 -1.27 6.88
N PHE A 170 17.18 -0.58 6.39
CA PHE A 170 17.14 0.86 6.17
C PHE A 170 15.99 1.25 5.24
N ALA A 171 15.86 0.60 4.09
CA ALA A 171 14.80 0.90 3.13
C ALA A 171 13.40 0.74 3.75
N LYS A 172 13.16 -0.35 4.50
CA LYS A 172 11.88 -0.56 5.22
C LYS A 172 11.59 0.56 6.24
N GLU A 173 12.58 0.91 7.06
CA GLU A 173 12.42 1.94 8.09
C GLU A 173 12.22 3.34 7.47
N ALA A 174 12.99 3.65 6.42
CA ALA A 174 12.89 4.89 5.67
C ALA A 174 11.58 5.02 4.89
N SER A 175 11.07 3.93 4.29
CA SER A 175 9.77 3.94 3.61
C SER A 175 8.62 4.19 4.60
N PHE A 176 8.68 3.61 5.81
CA PHE A 176 7.70 3.92 6.85
C PHE A 176 7.81 5.39 7.30
N THR A 177 9.02 5.90 7.46
CA THR A 177 9.25 7.32 7.80
C THR A 177 8.70 8.25 6.72
N GLN A 178 8.85 7.90 5.44
CA GLN A 178 8.23 8.61 4.33
C GLN A 178 6.70 8.65 4.46
N ALA A 179 6.05 7.53 4.79
CA ALA A 179 4.59 7.49 4.98
C ALA A 179 4.14 8.46 6.08
N VAL A 180 4.80 8.43 7.25
CA VAL A 180 4.48 9.32 8.37
C VAL A 180 4.71 10.79 8.01
N ALA A 181 5.85 11.11 7.38
CA ALA A 181 6.14 12.47 6.94
C ALA A 181 5.10 12.97 5.92
N TRP A 182 4.69 12.11 4.99
CA TRP A 182 3.66 12.43 4.00
C TRP A 182 2.31 12.73 4.65
N PHE A 183 1.86 11.85 5.54
CA PHE A 183 0.59 12.04 6.23
C PHE A 183 0.61 13.25 7.16
N ASN A 184 1.71 13.55 7.85
CA ASN A 184 1.82 14.77 8.66
C ASN A 184 1.69 16.06 7.84
N GLN A 185 2.11 16.03 6.56
CA GLN A 185 2.01 17.18 5.67
C GLN A 185 0.63 17.28 4.99
N HIS A 186 0.00 16.13 4.72
CA HIS A 186 -1.13 16.06 3.79
C HIS A 186 -2.43 15.54 4.37
N LEU A 187 -2.50 15.09 5.63
CA LEU A 187 -3.73 14.78 6.37
C LEU A 187 -3.98 15.85 7.42
#